data_AF-A0A535TQ21-F1
#
_entry.id   AF-A0A535TQ21-F1
#
_cell.length_a   1.000
_cell.length_b   1.000
_cell.length_c   1.000
_cell.angle_alpha   90.00
_cell.angle_beta   90.00
_cell.angle_gamma   90.00
#
_symmetry.space_group_name_H-M   'P 1'
#
loop_
_entity.id
_entity.type
_entity.pdbx_description
1 polymer ?
#
loop_
_entity_poly.entity_id
_entity_poly.type
_entity_poly.pdbx_seq_one_letter_code
_entity_poly.pdbx_strand_id
1 'polypeptide(L)'
;MDLYRGQFDFTNFSTQVHDFDPGIDPYPGGLFWTVPNPTLGPIELGRGLASMSMANLALEDYFDIPNALFRFEVPVSTDATCSFDVKWTGPATSSGPVNTPGSTGELITTSATMAWSASNSLGFRFVSNPSGTTSAFAQLGRVQNGVFAD
;
A
#
# COMPACT_ATOMS: atom_id res chain seq x y z
N MET A 1 -2.02 0.49 -4.41
CA MET A 1 -3.12 -0.37 -3.89
C MET A 1 -3.59 -1.16 -5.08
N ASP A 2 -3.22 -2.42 -5.12
CA ASP A 2 -3.29 -3.21 -6.34
C ASP A 2 -4.53 -4.10 -6.34
N LEU A 3 -5.19 -4.20 -7.49
CA LEU A 3 -6.27 -5.16 -7.70
C LEU A 3 -5.87 -6.16 -8.77
N TYR A 4 -6.00 -7.44 -8.44
CA TYR A 4 -5.72 -8.55 -9.35
C TYR A 4 -7.00 -9.33 -9.66
N ARG A 5 -7.12 -9.78 -10.91
CA ARG A 5 -8.14 -10.73 -11.34
C ARG A 5 -7.54 -12.14 -11.34
N GLY A 6 -7.73 -12.86 -10.25
CA GLY A 6 -7.21 -14.21 -10.08
C GLY A 6 -5.88 -14.25 -9.31
N GLN A 7 -5.05 -15.26 -9.57
CA GLN A 7 -3.75 -15.39 -8.93
C GLN A 7 -2.80 -14.29 -9.41
N PHE A 8 -2.02 -13.72 -8.50
CA PHE A 8 -0.99 -12.73 -8.83
C PHE A 8 0.06 -13.33 -9.79
N ASP A 9 0.47 -12.54 -10.78
CA ASP A 9 1.58 -12.84 -11.68
C ASP A 9 2.60 -11.71 -11.60
N PHE A 10 3.64 -11.88 -10.77
CA PHE A 10 4.70 -10.87 -10.64
C PHE A 10 5.76 -10.95 -11.74
N THR A 11 5.61 -11.86 -12.72
CA THR A 11 6.53 -11.96 -13.86
C THR A 11 6.05 -11.08 -15.01
N ASN A 12 4.76 -11.23 -15.38
CA ASN A 12 4.19 -10.50 -16.51
C ASN A 12 3.11 -9.49 -16.12
N PHE A 13 2.73 -9.42 -14.85
CA PHE A 13 1.64 -8.56 -14.36
C PHE A 13 0.29 -8.82 -15.07
N SER A 14 0.13 -9.99 -15.68
CA SER A 14 -0.99 -10.32 -16.59
C SER A 14 -2.36 -10.38 -15.91
N THR A 15 -2.39 -10.49 -14.58
CA THR A 15 -3.61 -10.51 -13.79
C THR A 15 -3.83 -9.22 -13.02
N GLN A 16 -2.89 -8.27 -13.03
CA GLN A 16 -3.10 -6.96 -12.46
C GLN A 16 -4.07 -6.18 -13.34
N VAL A 17 -5.05 -5.54 -12.72
CA VAL A 17 -6.08 -4.77 -13.44
C VAL A 17 -6.18 -3.33 -12.99
N HIS A 18 -5.67 -3.02 -11.79
CA HIS A 18 -5.55 -1.65 -11.29
C HIS A 18 -4.30 -1.51 -10.40
N ASP A 19 -3.67 -0.34 -10.47
CA ASP A 19 -2.65 0.12 -9.53
C ASP A 19 -3.02 1.52 -9.05
N PHE A 20 -3.63 1.60 -7.87
CA PHE A 20 -4.02 2.87 -7.26
C PHE A 20 -2.91 3.42 -6.38
N ASP A 21 -2.18 4.44 -6.83
CA ASP A 21 -1.02 4.98 -6.12
C ASP A 21 -0.87 6.51 -6.35
N PRO A 22 -0.12 7.24 -5.49
CA PRO A 22 0.01 8.70 -5.60
C PRO A 22 1.02 9.16 -6.66
N GLY A 23 1.57 8.23 -7.44
CA GLY A 23 2.64 8.46 -8.40
C GLY A 23 4.03 8.55 -7.76
N ILE A 24 4.95 9.02 -8.59
CA ILE A 24 6.32 9.38 -8.22
C ILE A 24 6.43 10.88 -8.46
N ASP A 25 6.68 11.66 -7.40
CA ASP A 25 6.77 13.12 -7.50
C ASP A 25 8.08 13.63 -6.86
N PRO A 26 8.97 14.28 -7.62
CA PRO A 26 8.93 14.46 -9.09
C PRO A 26 9.26 13.16 -9.85
N TYR A 27 8.58 12.88 -10.95
CA TYR A 27 8.94 11.73 -11.79
C TYR A 27 10.22 12.00 -12.61
N PRO A 28 11.19 11.06 -12.71
CA PRO A 28 11.24 9.74 -12.07
C PRO A 28 12.05 9.70 -10.75
N GLY A 29 12.53 10.83 -10.25
CA GLY A 29 13.52 10.88 -9.15
C GLY A 29 12.94 11.11 -7.74
N GLY A 30 11.62 11.13 -7.60
CA GLY A 30 10.91 11.40 -6.36
C GLY A 30 10.71 10.18 -5.48
N LEU A 31 10.01 10.38 -4.37
CA LEU A 31 9.58 9.26 -3.52
C LEU A 31 8.55 8.40 -4.26
N PHE A 32 8.73 7.09 -4.21
CA PHE A 32 7.80 6.14 -4.79
C PHE A 32 6.59 5.94 -3.87
N TRP A 33 5.40 6.29 -4.37
CA TRP A 33 4.13 5.83 -3.83
C TRP A 33 3.82 6.15 -2.37
N THR A 34 4.31 7.29 -1.87
CA THR A 34 4.06 7.73 -0.49
C THR A 34 3.04 8.85 -0.41
N VAL A 35 2.18 8.79 0.61
CA VAL A 35 1.33 9.90 1.03
C VAL A 35 1.46 10.13 2.54
N PRO A 36 1.42 11.38 3.02
CA PRO A 36 1.32 11.64 4.44
C PRO A 36 -0.06 11.22 4.95
N ASN A 37 -0.09 10.46 6.05
CA ASN A 37 -1.32 10.12 6.77
C ASN A 37 -1.37 10.88 8.12
N PRO A 38 -2.18 11.95 8.23
CA PRO A 38 -2.26 12.74 9.45
C PRO A 38 -3.11 12.08 10.56
N THR A 39 -3.83 11.00 10.25
CA THR A 39 -4.81 10.36 11.14
C THR A 39 -4.35 9.03 11.73
N LEU A 40 -3.03 8.83 11.86
CA LEU A 40 -2.48 7.63 12.50
C LEU A 40 -2.92 7.55 13.97
N GLY A 41 -3.50 6.41 14.34
CA GLY A 41 -3.83 6.08 15.72
C GLY A 41 -2.59 5.66 16.54
N PRO A 42 -2.76 5.33 17.82
CA PRO A 42 -1.69 4.78 18.64
C PRO A 42 -1.15 3.47 18.04
N ILE A 43 0.17 3.29 18.13
CA ILE A 43 0.88 2.09 17.66
C ILE A 43 1.50 1.40 18.88
N GLU A 44 1.09 0.17 19.14
CA GLU A 44 1.66 -0.69 20.18
C GLU A 44 2.52 -1.78 19.51
N LEU A 45 3.74 -1.42 19.11
CA LEU A 45 4.66 -2.32 18.41
C LEU A 45 4.86 -3.65 19.15
N GLY A 46 5.10 -3.62 20.46
CA GLY A 46 5.33 -4.84 21.25
C GLY A 46 4.14 -5.82 21.27
N ARG A 47 2.93 -5.36 20.96
CA ARG A 47 1.71 -6.19 20.90
C ARG A 47 1.24 -6.47 19.47
N GLY A 48 1.84 -5.83 18.47
CA GLY A 48 1.38 -5.91 17.09
C GLY A 48 0.02 -5.25 16.86
N LEU A 49 -0.27 -4.16 17.60
CA LEU A 49 -1.54 -3.45 17.47
C LEU A 49 -1.33 -2.08 16.87
N ALA A 50 -2.15 -1.76 15.89
CA ALA A 50 -2.25 -0.43 15.29
C ALA A 50 -3.57 -0.31 14.53
N SER A 51 -3.95 0.92 14.24
CA SER A 51 -5.04 1.21 13.32
C SER A 51 -4.66 2.36 12.41
N MET A 52 -4.99 2.22 11.14
CA MET A 52 -4.77 3.21 10.12
C MET A 52 -6.03 3.35 9.29
N SER A 53 -6.48 4.58 9.07
CA SER A 53 -7.58 4.86 8.16
C SER A 53 -7.22 6.02 7.25
N MET A 54 -7.77 5.99 6.04
CA MET A 54 -7.80 7.08 5.07
C MET A 54 -9.15 7.03 4.36
N ALA A 55 -9.77 8.19 4.18
CA ALA A 55 -11.04 8.32 3.48
C ALA A 55 -10.87 9.25 2.29
N ASN A 56 -11.39 8.84 1.13
CA ASN A 56 -11.36 9.60 -0.11
C ASN A 56 -9.96 10.14 -0.46
N LEU A 57 -8.94 9.33 -0.27
CA LEU A 57 -7.58 9.68 -0.66
C LEU A 57 -7.52 9.79 -2.19
N ALA A 58 -7.26 10.99 -2.68
CA ALA A 58 -7.00 11.24 -4.09
C ALA A 58 -5.69 10.53 -4.50
N LEU A 59 -5.77 9.77 -5.59
CA LEU A 59 -4.69 8.99 -6.17
C LEU A 59 -4.84 8.99 -7.69
N GLU A 60 -3.91 8.34 -8.36
CA GLU A 60 -4.01 7.95 -9.76
C GLU A 60 -4.28 6.44 -9.83
N ASP A 61 -4.91 5.99 -10.91
CA ASP A 61 -4.93 4.60 -11.33
C ASP A 61 -4.03 4.45 -12.56
N TYR A 62 -2.90 3.78 -12.39
CA TYR A 62 -1.91 3.51 -13.44
C TYR A 62 -2.16 2.19 -14.16
N PHE A 63 -3.27 1.51 -13.87
CA PHE A 63 -3.69 0.23 -14.45
C PHE A 63 -2.82 -0.95 -14.02
N ASP A 64 -1.50 -0.85 -14.15
CA ASP A 64 -0.54 -1.84 -13.68
C ASP A 64 0.79 -1.23 -13.18
N ILE A 65 1.52 -2.01 -12.38
CA ILE A 65 2.79 -1.61 -11.78
C ILE A 65 3.85 -1.24 -12.84
N PRO A 66 4.06 -2.03 -13.92
CA PRO A 66 4.99 -1.63 -14.97
C PRO A 66 4.69 -0.24 -15.54
N ASN A 67 3.42 0.09 -15.80
CA ASN A 67 3.04 1.40 -16.30
C ASN A 67 3.20 2.49 -15.22
N ALA A 68 2.93 2.18 -13.95
CA ALA A 68 3.21 3.07 -12.83
C ALA A 68 4.72 3.40 -12.70
N LEU A 69 5.61 2.47 -13.04
CA LEU A 69 7.05 2.68 -12.98
C LEU A 69 7.63 3.37 -14.21
N PHE A 70 7.12 3.04 -15.41
CA PHE A 70 7.79 3.37 -16.67
C PHE A 70 6.98 4.27 -17.62
N ARG A 71 5.70 4.54 -17.31
CA ARG A 71 4.82 5.47 -18.04
C ARG A 71 4.71 5.16 -19.55
N PHE A 72 4.47 3.89 -19.91
CA PHE A 72 4.44 3.46 -21.32
C PHE A 72 3.03 3.36 -21.94
N GLU A 73 1.96 3.38 -21.15
CA GLU A 73 0.59 3.32 -21.66
C GLU A 73 -0.01 4.71 -21.98
N VAL A 74 -1.10 4.72 -22.75
CA VAL A 74 -1.84 5.93 -23.10
C VAL A 74 -3.35 5.71 -22.89
N PRO A 75 -4.02 6.46 -22.00
CA PRO A 75 -3.42 7.43 -21.07
C PRO A 75 -2.47 6.74 -20.08
N VAL A 76 -1.53 7.50 -19.51
CA VAL A 76 -0.59 6.97 -18.51
C VAL A 76 -1.32 6.61 -17.22
N SER A 77 -2.31 7.41 -16.82
CA SER A 77 -3.14 7.18 -15.65
C SER A 77 -4.50 7.82 -15.79
N THR A 78 -5.32 7.64 -14.77
CA THR A 78 -6.58 8.35 -14.62
C THR A 78 -6.84 8.68 -13.14
N ASP A 79 -7.47 9.82 -12.89
CA ASP A 79 -7.86 10.23 -11.53
C ASP A 79 -8.62 9.11 -10.81
N ALA A 80 -8.20 8.84 -9.58
CA ALA A 80 -8.76 7.81 -8.75
C ALA A 80 -8.93 8.26 -7.30
N THR A 81 -9.69 7.46 -6.55
CA THR A 81 -9.91 7.69 -5.14
C THR A 81 -9.97 6.37 -4.41
N CYS A 82 -9.21 6.25 -3.32
CA CYS A 82 -9.22 5.09 -2.44
C CYS A 82 -9.66 5.47 -1.02
N SER A 83 -10.35 4.56 -0.36
CA SER A 83 -10.58 4.62 1.09
C SER A 83 -10.19 3.29 1.70
N PHE A 84 -9.56 3.30 2.87
CA PHE A 84 -9.18 2.08 3.56
C PHE A 84 -9.19 2.24 5.08
N ASP A 85 -9.48 1.14 5.76
CA ASP A 85 -9.33 0.94 7.20
C ASP A 85 -8.52 -0.34 7.38
N VAL A 86 -7.35 -0.21 8.01
CA VAL A 86 -6.44 -1.31 8.31
C VAL A 86 -6.31 -1.44 9.83
N LYS A 87 -6.50 -2.64 10.35
CA LYS A 87 -6.34 -2.97 11.76
C LYS A 87 -5.37 -4.12 11.93
N TRP A 88 -4.25 -3.85 12.59
CA TRP A 88 -3.35 -4.88 13.07
C TRP A 88 -3.86 -5.36 14.43
N THR A 89 -4.08 -6.67 14.55
CA THR A 89 -4.86 -7.26 15.64
C THR A 89 -4.01 -8.03 16.65
N GLY A 90 -2.70 -8.14 16.42
CA GLY A 90 -1.84 -8.96 17.24
C GLY A 90 -2.13 -10.46 17.08
N PRO A 91 -1.39 -11.31 17.82
CA PRO A 91 -0.15 -10.96 18.52
C PRO A 91 0.98 -10.65 17.53
N ALA A 92 2.04 -9.99 17.99
CA ALA A 92 3.30 -9.98 17.26
C ALA A 92 3.87 -11.40 17.21
N THR A 93 4.25 -11.88 16.03
CA THR A 93 4.73 -13.25 15.80
C THR A 93 6.23 -13.33 15.57
N SER A 94 6.84 -12.25 15.10
CA SER A 94 8.29 -12.12 14.97
C SER A 94 8.70 -10.65 15.00
N SER A 95 9.97 -10.39 15.30
CA SER A 95 10.59 -9.08 15.15
C SER A 95 11.97 -9.19 14.53
N GLY A 96 12.41 -8.12 13.88
CA GLY A 96 13.73 -8.05 13.26
C GLY A 96 14.19 -6.60 13.07
N PRO A 97 15.51 -6.36 13.08
CA PRO A 97 16.05 -5.02 12.85
C PRO A 97 15.92 -4.59 11.38
N VAL A 98 15.76 -3.29 11.17
CA VAL A 98 15.96 -2.67 9.85
C VAL A 98 17.46 -2.55 9.59
N ASN A 99 17.94 -3.21 8.54
CA ASN A 99 19.37 -3.31 8.22
C ASN A 99 19.77 -2.60 6.91
N THR A 100 18.87 -1.82 6.32
CA THR A 100 19.16 -1.04 5.11
C THR A 100 20.21 0.03 5.43
N PRO A 101 21.30 0.17 4.65
CA PRO A 101 22.28 1.22 4.87
C PRO A 101 21.64 2.61 4.95
N GLY A 102 22.04 3.39 5.96
CA GLY A 102 21.48 4.72 6.22
C GLY A 102 20.19 4.73 7.04
N SER A 103 19.52 3.59 7.20
CA SER A 103 18.30 3.44 8.01
C SER A 103 18.52 2.54 9.24
N THR A 104 17.77 2.79 10.31
CA THR A 104 17.76 1.93 11.50
C THR A 104 16.33 1.78 12.01
N GLY A 105 16.06 0.72 12.78
CA GLY A 105 14.72 0.50 13.27
C GLY A 105 14.40 -0.95 13.61
N GLU A 106 13.12 -1.20 13.80
CA GLU A 106 12.57 -2.53 14.07
C GLU A 106 11.29 -2.71 13.25
N LEU A 107 11.14 -3.90 12.67
CA LEU A 107 9.91 -4.39 12.07
C LEU A 107 9.37 -5.55 12.90
N ILE A 108 8.07 -5.59 13.08
CA ILE A 108 7.35 -6.68 13.71
C ILE A 108 6.33 -7.27 12.75
N THR A 109 6.24 -8.59 12.70
CA THR A 109 5.21 -9.29 11.93
C THR A 109 4.00 -9.55 12.81
N THR A 110 2.80 -9.38 12.27
CA THR A 110 1.55 -9.67 12.96
C THR A 110 0.43 -9.95 11.94
N SER A 111 -0.81 -10.09 12.41
CA SER A 111 -1.99 -10.22 11.55
C SER A 111 -2.67 -8.88 11.37
N ALA A 112 -3.28 -8.66 10.21
CA ALA A 112 -4.11 -7.50 9.96
C ALA A 112 -5.41 -7.85 9.23
N THR A 113 -6.40 -7.00 9.41
CA THR A 113 -7.61 -6.96 8.59
C THR A 113 -7.66 -5.64 7.84
N MET A 114 -8.26 -5.66 6.65
CA MET A 114 -8.42 -4.46 5.84
C MET A 114 -9.79 -4.46 5.19
N ALA A 115 -10.48 -3.32 5.31
CA ALA A 115 -11.59 -2.97 4.42
C ALA A 115 -11.13 -1.81 3.54
N TRP A 116 -11.43 -1.87 2.25
CA TRP A 116 -11.10 -0.81 1.34
C TRP A 116 -12.06 -0.71 0.15
N SER A 117 -12.04 0.44 -0.49
CA SER A 117 -12.80 0.70 -1.70
C SER A 117 -11.99 1.60 -2.62
N ALA A 118 -12.22 1.47 -3.91
CA ALA A 118 -11.61 2.32 -4.92
C ALA A 118 -12.60 2.68 -6.02
N SER A 119 -12.35 3.80 -6.68
CA SER A 119 -13.01 4.18 -7.93
C SER A 119 -12.08 5.03 -8.78
N ASN A 120 -12.29 5.03 -10.10
CA ASN A 120 -11.56 5.89 -11.02
C ASN A 120 -12.51 6.67 -11.94
N SER A 121 -11.97 7.67 -12.65
CA SER A 121 -12.77 8.55 -13.51
C SER A 121 -13.30 7.86 -14.78
N LEU A 122 -12.81 6.66 -15.12
CA LEU A 122 -13.32 5.82 -16.21
C LEU A 122 -14.56 4.99 -15.80
N GLY A 123 -15.04 5.15 -14.56
CA GLY A 123 -16.27 4.52 -14.07
C GLY A 123 -16.05 3.19 -13.35
N PHE A 124 -14.80 2.79 -13.09
CA PHE A 124 -14.53 1.63 -12.25
C PHE A 124 -14.93 1.88 -10.79
N ARG A 125 -15.42 0.83 -10.12
CA ARG A 125 -15.70 0.85 -8.68
C ARG A 125 -15.44 -0.53 -8.06
N PHE A 126 -14.78 -0.52 -6.92
CA PHE A 126 -14.51 -1.68 -6.10
C PHE A 126 -14.83 -1.41 -4.63
N VAL A 127 -15.38 -2.42 -3.95
CA VAL A 127 -15.54 -2.45 -2.50
C VAL A 127 -15.12 -3.84 -2.04
N SER A 128 -14.15 -3.91 -1.14
CA SER A 128 -13.70 -5.16 -0.56
C SER A 128 -14.83 -5.80 0.24
N ASN A 129 -14.90 -7.13 0.21
CA ASN A 129 -15.66 -7.86 1.20
C ASN A 129 -14.73 -8.24 2.37
N PRO A 130 -14.81 -7.56 3.53
CA PRO A 130 -13.96 -7.86 4.68
C PRO A 130 -14.29 -9.24 5.29
N SER A 131 -15.47 -9.78 5.01
CA SER A 131 -15.79 -11.16 5.40
C SER A 131 -15.09 -12.14 4.46
N GLY A 132 -14.15 -12.91 5.00
CA GLY A 132 -13.39 -13.92 4.25
C GLY A 132 -12.05 -13.47 3.66
N THR A 133 -11.62 -12.23 3.94
CA THR A 133 -10.25 -11.79 3.61
C THR A 133 -9.32 -12.05 4.80
N THR A 134 -8.29 -12.87 4.58
CA THR A 134 -7.19 -13.10 5.52
C THR A 134 -5.92 -12.44 4.99
N SER A 135 -5.21 -11.70 5.84
CA SER A 135 -3.88 -11.22 5.49
C SER A 135 -2.94 -12.40 5.37
N ALA A 136 -2.27 -12.57 4.22
CA ALA A 136 -1.15 -13.49 4.12
C ALA A 136 0.04 -13.02 4.98
N PHE A 137 0.18 -11.70 5.12
CA PHE A 137 1.28 -11.05 5.81
C PHE A 137 0.87 -9.63 6.24
N ALA A 138 1.38 -9.18 7.38
CA ALA A 138 1.30 -7.78 7.79
C ALA A 138 2.48 -7.43 8.71
N GLN A 139 2.98 -6.20 8.57
CA GLN A 139 4.05 -5.68 9.41
C GLN A 139 3.70 -4.31 9.99
N LEU A 140 4.26 -4.05 11.17
CA LEU A 140 4.39 -2.71 11.73
C LEU A 140 5.87 -2.45 11.99
N GLY A 141 6.26 -1.19 12.04
CA GLY A 141 7.65 -0.89 12.33
C GLY A 141 7.87 0.55 12.71
N ARG A 142 9.05 0.79 13.31
CA ARG A 142 9.60 2.12 13.48
C ARG A 142 10.90 2.16 12.71
N VAL A 143 10.95 3.03 11.71
CA VAL A 143 12.15 3.29 10.90
C VAL A 143 12.61 4.70 11.18
N GLN A 144 13.92 4.87 11.40
CA GLN A 144 14.59 6.15 11.51
C GLN A 144 15.55 6.29 10.33
N ASN A 145 15.71 7.53 9.85
CA ASN A 145 16.54 7.85 8.69
C ASN A 145 16.19 6.96 7.49
N GLY A 146 14.89 6.77 7.25
CA GLY A 146 14.40 5.98 6.12
C GLY A 146 14.96 6.56 4.82
N VAL A 147 15.78 5.77 4.14
CA VAL A 147 16.22 6.05 2.77
C VAL A 147 15.27 5.24 1.88
N PHE A 148 14.45 5.95 1.11
CA PHE A 148 13.33 5.35 0.36
C PHE A 148 13.60 5.27 -1.15
N ALA A 149 14.68 5.88 -1.62
CA ALA A 149 15.20 5.80 -2.99
C ALA A 149 16.71 6.14 -2.97
N ASP A 150 17.47 5.53 -3.88
CA ASP A 150 18.90 5.80 -4.14
C ASP A 150 19.07 6.80 -5.30
#